data_AF-A0A2T4GJZ5-F1
#
_entry.id   AF-A0A2T4GJZ5-F1
#
_cell.length_a   1.000
_cell.length_b   1.000
_cell.length_c   1.000
_cell.angle_alpha   90.00
_cell.angle_beta   90.00
_cell.angle_gamma   90.00
#
_symmetry.space_group_name_H-M   'P 1'
#
loop_
_entity.id
_entity.type
_entity.pdbx_description
1 polymer ?
#
loop_
_entity_poly.entity_id
_entity_poly.type
_entity_poly.pdbx_seq_one_letter_code
_entity_poly.pdbx_strand_id
1 'polypeptide(L)'
;MTEALKDICKLYQPTKKMFFLIDGIDEYEGEDIDVADFISGLGDVSNVKVLVSSRAHPAFITAFRESPSLELQRLTNSDIASYVDGTVASHPYMKGLSGTDPRVAYSITTSLVERASGVFLWVVLVCRSVIEGCNEHETASELQTRINESPIEVYNLLMHLIETIQPRWKDEAMKIMHLVFANDHCGPGIPVFSLYLISEQGYCSDIHSSDIKT
;
A
#
# COMPACT_ATOMS: atom_id res chain seq x y z
N MET A 1 -7.45 16.00 17.56
CA MET A 1 -6.82 16.59 16.35
C MET A 1 -7.51 17.89 15.93
N THR A 2 -8.83 17.87 15.72
CA THR A 2 -9.62 19.01 15.22
C THR A 2 -9.51 20.27 16.07
N GLU A 3 -9.54 20.15 17.40
CA GLU A 3 -9.38 21.29 18.32
C GLU A 3 -8.00 21.95 18.20
N ALA A 4 -6.93 21.16 18.19
CA ALA A 4 -5.56 21.67 18.07
C ALA A 4 -5.34 22.46 16.77
N LEU A 5 -5.88 21.97 15.64
CA LEU A 5 -5.82 22.65 14.36
C LEU A 5 -6.59 23.98 14.34
N LYS A 6 -7.76 24.03 14.99
CA LYS A 6 -8.53 25.28 15.17
C LYS A 6 -7.73 26.31 15.96
N ASP A 7 -7.07 25.89 17.03
CA ASP A 7 -6.30 26.81 17.88
C ASP A 7 -5.06 27.36 17.16
N ILE A 8 -4.35 26.51 16.40
CA ILE A 8 -3.25 26.93 15.53
C ILE A 8 -3.74 27.97 14.52
N CYS A 9 -4.90 27.75 13.90
CA CYS A 9 -5.46 28.69 12.93
C CYS A 9 -5.78 30.02 13.58
N LYS A 10 -6.48 30.03 14.73
CA LYS A 10 -6.81 31.27 15.45
C LYS A 10 -5.56 32.07 15.82
N LEU A 11 -4.48 31.40 16.22
CA LEU A 11 -3.27 32.05 16.69
C LEU A 11 -2.46 32.69 15.55
N TYR A 12 -2.37 32.03 14.40
CA TYR A 12 -1.42 32.41 13.35
C TYR A 12 -2.04 32.95 12.06
N GLN A 13 -3.34 32.72 11.81
CA GLN A 13 -4.02 33.14 10.58
C GLN A 13 -3.90 34.63 10.22
N PRO A 14 -3.93 35.59 11.17
CA PRO A 14 -3.82 37.01 10.84
C PRO A 14 -2.45 37.41 10.29
N THR A 15 -1.40 36.62 10.54
CA THR A 15 -0.01 37.01 10.27
C THR A 15 0.78 36.01 9.42
N LYS A 16 0.27 34.79 9.23
CA LYS A 16 0.98 33.71 8.53
C LYS A 16 0.08 33.00 7.52
N LYS A 17 0.70 32.54 6.44
CA LYS A 17 0.11 31.55 5.53
C LYS A 17 0.37 30.16 6.07
N MET A 18 -0.64 29.32 6.09
CA MET A 18 -0.60 27.96 6.62
C MET A 18 -0.95 26.97 5.52
N PHE A 19 -0.27 25.83 5.53
CA PHE A 19 -0.54 24.71 4.65
C PHE A 19 -0.59 23.44 5.48
N PHE A 20 -1.71 22.73 5.42
CA PHE A 20 -1.90 21.44 6.08
C PHE A 20 -1.88 20.34 5.03
N LEU A 21 -1.02 19.36 5.24
CA LEU A 21 -1.01 18.10 4.50
C LEU A 21 -1.46 17.01 5.47
N ILE A 22 -2.62 16.42 5.21
CA ILE A 22 -3.24 15.42 6.08
C ILE A 22 -3.37 14.13 5.29
N ASP A 23 -2.67 13.10 5.73
CA ASP A 23 -2.69 11.78 5.09
C ASP A 23 -3.74 10.89 5.78
N GLY A 24 -4.61 10.25 5.00
CA GLY A 24 -5.56 9.23 5.49
C GLY A 24 -6.69 9.77 6.36
N ILE A 25 -7.50 10.71 5.87
CA ILE A 25 -8.66 11.19 6.66
C ILE A 25 -9.73 10.11 6.89
N ASP A 26 -9.72 9.02 6.11
CA ASP A 26 -10.57 7.84 6.32
C ASP A 26 -10.18 6.98 7.53
N GLU A 27 -9.04 7.27 8.16
CA GLU A 27 -8.62 6.63 9.41
C GLU A 27 -9.20 7.33 10.65
N TYR A 28 -10.02 8.36 10.47
CA TYR A 28 -10.70 9.04 11.56
C TYR A 28 -11.72 8.09 12.23
N GLU A 29 -11.55 7.86 13.53
CA GLU A 29 -12.41 6.93 14.31
C GLU A 29 -13.85 7.43 14.56
N GLY A 30 -14.21 8.63 14.08
CA GLY A 30 -15.57 9.19 14.19
C GLY A 30 -16.36 9.10 12.89
N GLU A 31 -17.42 9.90 12.76
CA GLU A 31 -18.21 9.95 11.53
C GLU A 31 -17.44 10.68 10.42
N ASP A 32 -17.40 10.10 9.23
CA ASP A 32 -16.72 10.69 8.06
C ASP A 32 -17.23 12.11 7.74
N ILE A 33 -18.51 12.35 7.97
CA ILE A 33 -19.11 13.66 7.70
C ILE A 33 -18.54 14.73 8.64
N ASP A 34 -18.26 14.38 9.90
CA ASP A 34 -17.72 15.31 10.89
C ASP A 34 -16.31 15.77 10.51
N VAL A 35 -15.46 14.83 10.06
CA VAL A 35 -14.11 15.17 9.60
C VAL A 35 -14.16 15.91 8.26
N ALA A 36 -15.07 15.54 7.35
CA ALA A 36 -15.22 16.23 6.07
C ALA A 36 -15.66 17.70 6.23
N ASP A 37 -16.65 17.94 7.10
CA ASP A 37 -17.13 19.28 7.43
C ASP A 37 -16.04 20.11 8.11
N PHE A 38 -15.28 19.48 9.02
CA PHE A 38 -14.14 20.12 9.66
C PHE A 38 -13.05 20.56 8.66
N ILE A 39 -12.67 19.67 7.73
CA ILE A 39 -11.66 19.97 6.70
C ILE A 39 -12.16 21.06 5.76
N SER A 40 -13.43 21.03 5.36
CA SER A 40 -14.03 22.05 4.51
C SER A 40 -14.00 23.41 5.20
N GLY A 41 -14.43 23.48 6.46
CA GLY A 41 -14.37 24.70 7.26
C GLY A 41 -12.94 25.22 7.49
N LEU A 42 -11.93 24.33 7.50
CA LEU A 42 -10.53 24.72 7.58
C LEU A 42 -10.03 25.33 6.25
N GLY A 43 -10.53 24.82 5.12
CA GLY A 43 -10.23 25.34 3.78
C GLY A 43 -10.81 26.74 3.52
N ASP A 44 -11.93 27.09 4.16
CA ASP A 44 -12.56 28.41 4.04
C ASP A 44 -11.80 29.52 4.78
N VAL A 45 -10.88 29.15 5.67
CA VAL A 45 -10.09 30.11 6.44
C VAL A 45 -9.08 30.81 5.52
N SER A 46 -9.12 32.14 5.48
CA SER A 46 -8.16 32.90 4.67
C SER A 46 -6.72 32.64 5.11
N ASN A 47 -5.80 32.61 4.15
CA ASN A 47 -4.39 32.22 4.32
C ASN A 47 -4.15 30.76 4.73
N VAL A 48 -5.17 29.90 4.74
CA VAL A 48 -5.01 28.45 4.93
C VAL A 48 -5.17 27.73 3.60
N LYS A 49 -4.34 26.73 3.38
CA LYS A 49 -4.51 25.74 2.32
C LYS A 49 -4.48 24.36 2.95
N VAL A 50 -5.34 23.47 2.49
CA VAL A 50 -5.42 22.10 2.99
C VAL A 50 -5.30 21.15 1.79
N LEU A 51 -4.44 20.16 1.92
CA LEU A 51 -4.36 19.00 1.03
C LEU A 51 -4.61 17.78 1.89
N VAL A 52 -5.65 17.02 1.54
CA VAL A 52 -6.01 15.77 2.22
C VAL A 52 -5.88 14.60 1.26
N SER A 53 -5.51 13.44 1.78
CA SER A 53 -5.65 12.16 1.09
C SER A 53 -6.68 11.28 1.82
N SER A 54 -7.37 10.43 1.08
CA SER A 54 -8.26 9.41 1.65
C SER A 54 -8.40 8.24 0.69
N ARG A 55 -8.88 7.10 1.20
CA ARG A 55 -9.54 6.10 0.34
C ARG A 55 -10.81 6.68 -0.27
N ALA A 56 -11.27 6.06 -1.37
CA ALA A 56 -12.51 6.45 -2.02
C ALA A 56 -13.71 6.08 -1.12
N HIS A 57 -14.23 7.07 -0.37
CA HIS A 57 -15.42 6.92 0.46
C HIS A 57 -16.54 7.86 -0.04
N PRO A 58 -17.81 7.39 -0.13
CA PRO A 58 -18.92 8.21 -0.64
C PRO A 58 -19.11 9.55 0.08
N ALA A 59 -18.84 9.58 1.40
CA ALA A 59 -18.93 10.80 2.19
C ALA A 59 -17.93 11.87 1.71
N PHE A 60 -16.66 11.49 1.53
CA PHE A 60 -15.61 12.40 1.06
C PHE A 60 -15.79 12.81 -0.40
N ILE A 61 -16.22 11.89 -1.27
CA ILE A 61 -16.53 12.20 -2.68
C ILE A 61 -17.63 13.27 -2.75
N THR A 62 -18.64 13.16 -1.89
CA THR A 62 -19.74 14.13 -1.85
C THR A 62 -19.30 15.46 -1.26
N ALA A 63 -18.61 15.43 -0.12
CA ALA A 63 -18.19 16.64 0.59
C ALA A 63 -17.18 17.48 -0.21
N PHE A 64 -16.22 16.85 -0.88
CA PHE A 64 -15.15 17.53 -1.61
C PHE A 64 -15.39 17.64 -3.12
N ARG A 65 -16.62 17.42 -3.58
CA ARG A 65 -16.95 17.39 -5.02
C ARG A 65 -16.54 18.65 -5.78
N GLU A 66 -16.64 19.81 -5.14
CA GLU A 66 -16.30 21.10 -5.74
C GLU A 66 -14.81 21.47 -5.55
N SER A 67 -14.07 20.68 -4.78
CA SER A 67 -12.64 20.91 -4.51
C SER A 67 -11.77 20.29 -5.61
N PRO A 68 -10.58 20.86 -5.89
CA PRO A 68 -9.60 20.20 -6.75
C PRO A 68 -9.21 18.84 -6.19
N SER A 69 -9.32 17.78 -6.99
CA SER A 69 -9.00 16.41 -6.59
C SER A 69 -8.06 15.74 -7.59
N LEU A 70 -7.29 14.78 -7.10
CA LEU A 70 -6.40 13.94 -7.89
C LEU A 70 -6.70 12.48 -7.57
N GLU A 71 -7.18 11.74 -8.57
CA GLU A 71 -7.35 10.29 -8.47
C GLU A 71 -6.04 9.58 -8.80
N LEU A 72 -5.27 9.23 -7.77
CA LEU A 72 -3.94 8.62 -7.94
C LEU A 72 -3.97 7.36 -8.80
N GLN A 73 -4.99 6.50 -8.67
CA GLN A 73 -5.11 5.28 -9.49
C GLN A 73 -5.16 5.55 -11.01
N ARG A 74 -5.60 6.74 -11.42
CA ARG A 74 -5.64 7.11 -12.85
C ARG A 74 -4.30 7.63 -13.35
N LEU A 75 -3.50 8.20 -12.45
CA LEU A 75 -2.22 8.80 -12.75
C LEU A 75 -1.08 7.78 -12.79
N THR A 76 -1.19 6.67 -12.04
CA THR A 76 -0.15 5.65 -11.95
C THR A 76 -0.09 4.70 -13.15
N ASN A 77 -1.11 4.66 -14.02
CA ASN A 77 -1.16 3.70 -15.15
C ASN A 77 0.03 3.81 -16.10
N SER A 78 0.49 5.02 -16.41
CA SER A 78 1.64 5.22 -17.30
C SER A 78 2.94 4.72 -16.67
N ASP A 79 3.10 4.95 -15.36
CA ASP A 79 4.27 4.49 -14.61
C ASP A 79 4.26 2.97 -14.44
N ILE A 80 3.08 2.39 -14.23
CA ILE A 80 2.86 0.95 -14.19
C ILE A 80 3.24 0.31 -15.53
N ALA A 81 2.77 0.85 -16.66
CA ALA A 81 3.14 0.36 -17.98
C ALA A 81 4.66 0.41 -18.20
N SER A 82 5.28 1.54 -17.83
CA SER A 82 6.73 1.70 -17.92
C SER A 82 7.48 0.70 -17.03
N TYR A 83 6.97 0.40 -15.84
CA TYR A 83 7.54 -0.60 -14.94
C TYR A 83 7.40 -2.02 -15.51
N VAL A 84 6.24 -2.40 -16.03
CA VAL A 84 6.00 -3.70 -16.67
C VAL A 84 6.91 -3.90 -17.87
N ASP A 85 7.08 -2.87 -18.70
CA ASP A 85 7.99 -2.92 -19.85
C ASP A 85 9.46 -3.05 -19.42
N GLY A 86 9.86 -2.29 -18.39
CA GLY A 86 11.21 -2.32 -17.84
C GLY A 86 11.56 -3.64 -17.15
N THR A 87 10.57 -4.41 -16.68
CA THR A 87 10.79 -5.63 -15.88
C THR A 87 10.41 -6.91 -16.63
N VAL A 88 9.14 -7.08 -16.96
CA VAL A 88 8.62 -8.31 -17.59
C VAL A 88 8.94 -8.31 -19.08
N ALA A 89 8.60 -7.25 -19.83
CA ALA A 89 8.82 -7.23 -21.27
C ALA A 89 10.32 -7.25 -21.64
N SER A 90 11.16 -6.69 -20.77
CA SER A 90 12.61 -6.65 -20.96
C SER A 90 13.29 -8.02 -20.72
N HIS A 91 12.60 -8.97 -20.08
CA HIS A 91 13.11 -10.27 -19.72
C HIS A 91 13.48 -11.11 -20.96
N PRO A 92 14.62 -11.84 -21.00
CA PRO A 92 15.04 -12.60 -22.18
C PRO A 92 13.99 -13.60 -22.70
N TYR A 93 13.30 -14.30 -21.80
CA TYR A 93 12.20 -15.20 -22.15
C TYR A 93 11.07 -14.46 -22.88
N MET A 94 10.65 -13.32 -22.34
CA MET A 94 9.57 -12.50 -22.91
C MET A 94 9.97 -11.87 -24.25
N LYS A 95 11.25 -11.50 -24.42
CA LYS A 95 11.78 -11.06 -25.72
C LYS A 95 11.76 -12.18 -26.76
N GLY A 96 12.12 -13.40 -26.38
CA GLY A 96 12.03 -14.58 -27.25
C GLY A 96 10.58 -14.88 -27.65
N LEU A 97 9.65 -14.80 -26.69
CA LEU A 97 8.23 -14.96 -26.90
C LEU A 97 7.69 -13.87 -27.85
N SER A 98 8.07 -12.61 -27.64
CA SER A 98 7.70 -11.49 -28.50
C SER A 98 8.22 -11.64 -29.93
N GLY A 99 9.44 -12.17 -30.11
CA GLY A 99 9.98 -12.48 -31.45
C GLY A 99 9.25 -13.61 -32.18
N THR A 100 8.57 -14.50 -31.44
CA THR A 100 7.84 -15.65 -32.00
C THR A 100 6.37 -15.32 -32.23
N ASP A 101 5.68 -14.80 -31.21
CA ASP A 101 4.33 -14.24 -31.32
C ASP A 101 4.22 -12.95 -30.48
N PRO A 102 4.36 -11.77 -31.12
CA PRO A 102 4.26 -10.48 -30.44
C PRO A 102 2.94 -10.27 -29.69
N ARG A 103 1.84 -10.89 -30.14
CA ARG A 103 0.51 -10.69 -29.58
C ARG A 103 0.39 -11.32 -28.19
N VAL A 104 1.07 -12.44 -27.98
CA VAL A 104 1.07 -13.16 -26.70
C VAL A 104 1.88 -12.39 -25.66
N ALA A 105 3.05 -11.88 -26.04
CA ALA A 105 3.83 -11.03 -25.14
C ALA A 105 3.06 -9.74 -24.78
N TYR A 106 2.38 -9.13 -25.76
CA TYR A 106 1.55 -7.95 -25.56
C TYR A 106 0.33 -8.23 -24.66
N SER A 107 -0.32 -9.40 -24.77
CA SER A 107 -1.47 -9.72 -23.91
C SER A 107 -1.05 -9.89 -22.45
N ILE A 108 0.12 -10.47 -22.19
CA ILE A 108 0.67 -10.62 -20.83
C ILE A 108 0.97 -9.26 -20.21
N THR A 109 1.69 -8.38 -20.92
CA THR A 109 2.04 -7.05 -20.39
C THR A 109 0.80 -6.18 -20.20
N THR A 110 -0.13 -6.20 -21.16
CA THR A 110 -1.40 -5.46 -21.04
C THR A 110 -2.23 -5.97 -19.87
N SER A 111 -2.31 -7.30 -19.66
CA SER A 111 -3.04 -7.88 -18.52
C SER A 111 -2.47 -7.42 -17.18
N LEU A 112 -1.15 -7.28 -17.05
CA LEU A 112 -0.52 -6.76 -15.84
C LEU A 112 -0.92 -5.30 -15.57
N VAL A 113 -0.90 -4.45 -16.61
CA VAL A 113 -1.24 -3.03 -16.48
C VAL A 113 -2.71 -2.85 -16.14
N GLU A 114 -3.61 -3.53 -16.84
CA GLU A 114 -5.06 -3.38 -16.64
C GLU A 114 -5.50 -3.91 -15.27
N ARG A 115 -4.98 -5.06 -14.83
CA ARG A 115 -5.38 -5.66 -13.55
C ARG A 115 -4.82 -4.93 -12.33
N ALA A 116 -3.72 -4.21 -12.50
CA ALA A 116 -3.13 -3.38 -11.45
C ALA A 116 -4.14 -2.43 -10.81
N SER A 117 -5.12 -1.94 -11.58
CA SER A 117 -6.12 -0.97 -11.12
C SER A 117 -5.47 0.26 -10.44
N GLY A 118 -4.30 0.69 -10.92
CA GLY A 118 -3.52 1.78 -10.37
C GLY A 118 -2.69 1.46 -9.11
N VAL A 119 -2.72 0.22 -8.61
CA VAL A 119 -2.02 -0.22 -7.39
C VAL A 119 -0.60 -0.67 -7.73
N PHE A 120 0.39 0.16 -7.40
CA PHE A 120 1.79 -0.11 -7.74
C PHE A 120 2.36 -1.33 -7.01
N LEU A 121 2.00 -1.54 -5.74
CA LEU A 121 2.46 -2.70 -4.97
C LEU A 121 2.00 -4.02 -5.61
N TRP A 122 0.77 -4.07 -6.11
CA TRP A 122 0.23 -5.22 -6.82
C TRP A 122 1.10 -5.55 -8.04
N VAL A 123 1.39 -4.54 -8.87
CA VAL A 123 2.22 -4.69 -10.07
C VAL A 123 3.60 -5.23 -9.74
N VAL A 124 4.25 -4.68 -8.71
CA VAL A 124 5.59 -5.13 -8.28
C VAL A 124 5.57 -6.60 -7.90
N LEU A 125 4.58 -7.04 -7.12
CA LEU A 125 4.47 -8.42 -6.63
C LEU A 125 4.13 -9.40 -7.75
N VAL A 126 3.15 -9.06 -8.60
CA VAL A 126 2.73 -9.94 -9.69
C VAL A 126 3.80 -10.00 -10.79
N CYS A 127 4.49 -8.90 -11.11
CA CYS A 127 5.64 -8.94 -12.02
C CYS A 127 6.74 -9.88 -11.51
N ARG A 128 7.01 -9.91 -10.19
CA ARG A 128 7.97 -10.85 -9.61
C ARG A 128 7.54 -12.30 -9.82
N SER A 129 6.27 -12.62 -9.56
CA SER A 129 5.71 -13.96 -9.81
C SER A 129 5.79 -14.36 -11.28
N VAL A 130 5.51 -13.43 -12.21
CA VAL A 130 5.63 -13.68 -13.65
C VAL A 130 7.09 -13.89 -14.08
N ILE A 131 8.03 -13.12 -13.52
CA ILE A 131 9.46 -13.29 -13.77
C ILE A 131 9.94 -14.65 -13.26
N GLU A 132 9.45 -15.12 -12.11
CA GLU A 132 9.74 -16.47 -11.60
C GLU A 132 9.26 -17.54 -12.58
N GLY A 133 8.01 -17.46 -13.06
CA GLY A 133 7.51 -18.36 -14.10
C GLY A 133 8.32 -18.30 -15.41
N CYS A 134 8.79 -17.12 -15.80
CA CYS A 134 9.69 -16.98 -16.95
C CYS A 134 11.02 -17.72 -16.75
N ASN A 135 11.59 -17.68 -15.54
CA ASN A 135 12.82 -18.42 -15.22
C ASN A 135 12.59 -19.93 -15.21
N GLU A 136 11.40 -20.37 -14.82
CA GLU A 136 10.95 -21.76 -14.86
C GLU A 136 10.55 -22.24 -16.27
N HIS A 137 10.62 -21.36 -17.27
CA HIS A 137 10.22 -21.62 -18.67
C HIS A 137 8.76 -22.05 -18.80
N GLU A 138 7.90 -21.54 -17.93
CA GLU A 138 6.46 -21.73 -18.02
C GLU A 138 5.91 -21.20 -19.35
N THR A 139 4.93 -21.89 -19.90
CA THR A 139 4.22 -21.50 -21.10
C THR A 139 3.52 -20.14 -20.91
N ALA A 140 3.25 -19.45 -22.01
CA ALA A 140 2.51 -18.20 -21.96
C ALA A 140 1.12 -18.34 -21.30
N SER A 141 0.49 -19.51 -21.40
CA SER A 141 -0.79 -19.78 -20.74
C SER A 141 -0.62 -19.85 -19.22
N GLU A 142 0.44 -20.46 -18.71
CA GLU A 142 0.73 -20.56 -17.27
C GLU A 142 1.06 -19.18 -16.69
N LEU A 143 1.86 -18.36 -17.41
CA LEU A 143 2.12 -16.98 -17.02
C LEU A 143 0.82 -16.15 -16.95
N GLN A 144 -0.08 -16.33 -17.92
CA GLN A 144 -1.39 -15.67 -17.91
C GLN A 144 -2.26 -16.15 -16.74
N THR A 145 -2.21 -17.44 -16.40
CA THR A 145 -2.90 -18.00 -15.24
C THR A 145 -2.41 -17.37 -13.94
N ARG A 146 -1.09 -17.23 -13.74
CA ARG A 146 -0.52 -16.54 -12.57
C ARG A 146 -1.07 -15.12 -12.39
N ILE A 147 -1.21 -14.38 -13.49
CA ILE A 147 -1.76 -13.02 -13.49
C ILE A 147 -3.26 -13.02 -13.13
N ASN A 148 -4.01 -13.98 -13.66
CA ASN A 148 -5.45 -14.09 -13.45
C ASN A 148 -5.80 -14.55 -12.03
N GLU A 149 -5.01 -15.45 -11.46
CA GLU A 149 -5.17 -15.95 -10.09
C GLU A 149 -4.71 -14.96 -9.03
N SER A 150 -3.88 -13.97 -9.41
CA SER A 150 -3.45 -12.90 -8.51
C SER A 150 -4.65 -12.04 -8.08
N PRO A 151 -4.95 -11.96 -6.76
CA PRO A 151 -6.07 -11.15 -6.26
C PRO A 151 -5.83 -9.66 -6.49
N ILE A 152 -6.84 -8.93 -6.98
CA ILE A 152 -6.73 -7.49 -7.31
C ILE A 152 -6.60 -6.64 -6.04
N GLU A 153 -7.35 -6.99 -5.00
CA GLU A 153 -7.28 -6.29 -3.71
C GLU A 153 -5.97 -6.63 -3.00
N VAL A 154 -5.24 -5.59 -2.57
CA VAL A 154 -3.95 -5.73 -1.87
C VAL A 154 -4.08 -6.62 -0.65
N TYR A 155 -5.17 -6.51 0.11
CA TYR A 155 -5.40 -7.35 1.28
C TYR A 155 -5.41 -8.84 0.92
N ASN A 156 -6.18 -9.21 -0.11
CA ASN A 156 -6.25 -10.61 -0.57
C ASN A 156 -4.92 -11.08 -1.17
N LEU A 157 -4.20 -10.19 -1.86
CA LEU A 157 -2.86 -10.48 -2.35
C LEU A 157 -1.88 -10.75 -1.20
N LEU A 158 -1.92 -9.94 -0.15
CA LEU A 158 -1.10 -10.15 1.05
C LEU A 158 -1.46 -11.45 1.75
N MET A 159 -2.74 -11.77 1.90
CA MET A 159 -3.19 -13.04 2.47
C MET A 159 -2.70 -14.22 1.62
N HIS A 160 -2.84 -14.15 0.30
CA HIS A 160 -2.30 -15.16 -0.60
C HIS A 160 -0.79 -15.34 -0.45
N LEU A 161 -0.03 -14.24 -0.32
CA LEU A 161 1.41 -14.30 -0.07
C LEU A 161 1.74 -14.96 1.28
N ILE A 162 0.95 -14.70 2.32
CA ILE A 162 1.12 -15.32 3.65
C ILE A 162 0.83 -16.82 3.59
N GLU A 163 -0.24 -17.21 2.90
CA GLU A 163 -0.66 -18.61 2.78
C GLU A 163 0.35 -19.45 1.99
N THR A 164 0.98 -18.85 0.98
CA THR A 164 1.99 -19.45 0.10
C THR A 164 3.39 -19.51 0.71
N ILE A 165 3.62 -18.91 1.89
CA ILE A 165 4.89 -19.07 2.62
C ILE A 165 5.17 -20.56 2.85
N GLN A 166 6.37 -21.02 2.50
CA GLN A 166 6.77 -22.41 2.69
C GLN A 166 6.64 -22.81 4.16
N PRO A 167 6.12 -24.02 4.49
CA PRO A 167 5.86 -24.43 5.88
C PRO A 167 7.04 -24.22 6.83
N ARG A 168 8.28 -24.41 6.36
CA ARG A 168 9.51 -24.22 7.13
C ARG A 168 9.78 -22.79 7.61
N TRP A 169 9.12 -21.79 7.01
CA TRP A 169 9.30 -20.37 7.33
C TRP A 169 8.04 -19.76 7.97
N LYS A 170 6.95 -20.53 8.12
CA LYS A 170 5.69 -20.01 8.65
C LYS A 170 5.85 -19.54 10.09
N ASP A 171 6.57 -20.30 10.92
CA ASP A 171 6.75 -19.96 12.32
C ASP A 171 7.55 -18.65 12.48
N GLU A 172 8.64 -18.47 11.74
CA GLU A 172 9.41 -17.23 11.72
C GLU A 172 8.59 -16.05 11.19
N ALA A 173 7.86 -16.25 10.10
CA ALA A 173 7.01 -15.19 9.53
C ALA A 173 5.94 -14.74 10.52
N MET A 174 5.27 -15.67 11.20
CA MET A 174 4.26 -15.37 12.21
C MET A 174 4.85 -14.62 13.42
N LYS A 175 6.06 -14.99 13.88
CA LYS A 175 6.75 -14.28 14.95
C LYS A 175 7.06 -12.83 14.56
N ILE A 176 7.54 -12.60 13.34
CA ILE A 176 7.82 -11.25 12.83
C ILE A 176 6.53 -10.44 12.73
N MET A 177 5.46 -11.01 12.17
CA MET A 177 4.18 -10.33 12.05
C MET A 177 3.60 -9.96 13.42
N HIS A 178 3.65 -10.89 14.38
CA HIS A 178 3.17 -10.63 15.73
C HIS A 178 3.97 -9.52 16.41
N LEU A 179 5.29 -9.49 16.20
CA LEU A 179 6.15 -8.44 16.74
C LEU A 179 5.81 -7.08 16.13
N VAL A 180 5.61 -6.99 14.81
CA VAL A 180 5.18 -5.76 14.14
C VAL A 180 3.83 -5.30 14.71
N PHE A 181 2.86 -6.21 14.80
CA PHE A 181 1.52 -5.90 15.31
C PHE A 181 1.52 -5.45 16.78
N ALA A 182 2.25 -6.16 17.64
CA ALA A 182 2.35 -5.83 19.07
C ALA A 182 3.09 -4.50 19.33
N ASN A 183 3.89 -4.03 18.36
CA ASN A 183 4.63 -2.78 18.44
C ASN A 183 4.05 -1.68 17.54
N ASP A 184 2.87 -1.87 16.96
CA ASP A 184 2.22 -0.89 16.06
C ASP A 184 1.95 0.46 16.73
N HIS A 185 1.98 0.51 18.07
CA HIS A 185 1.79 1.72 18.87
C HIS A 185 3.08 2.24 19.53
N CYS A 186 4.20 1.51 19.39
CA CYS A 186 5.51 2.01 19.74
C CYS A 186 6.10 2.71 18.52
N GLY A 187 6.61 3.93 18.68
CA GLY A 187 7.14 4.76 17.58
C GLY A 187 8.24 4.09 16.74
N PRO A 188 8.84 4.82 15.77
CA PRO A 188 9.62 4.24 14.68
C PRO A 188 10.89 3.56 15.19
N GLY A 189 10.76 2.27 15.48
CA GLY A 189 11.81 1.50 16.11
C GLY A 189 11.25 0.15 16.52
N ILE A 190 11.15 -0.77 15.56
CA ILE A 190 11.13 -2.20 15.89
C ILE A 190 12.40 -2.42 16.72
N PRO A 191 12.31 -2.74 18.03
CA PRO A 191 13.53 -2.90 18.81
C PRO A 191 14.27 -4.09 18.20
N VAL A 192 15.45 -3.85 17.63
CA VAL A 192 16.36 -4.89 17.12
C VAL A 192 16.56 -5.99 18.17
N PHE A 193 16.44 -5.63 19.45
CA PHE A 193 16.45 -6.51 20.60
C PHE A 193 15.30 -7.55 20.60
N SER A 194 14.09 -7.17 20.18
CA SER A 194 12.94 -8.07 20.11
C SER A 194 13.11 -9.12 19.01
N LEU A 195 13.74 -8.76 17.88
CA LEU A 195 14.11 -9.72 16.82
C LEU A 195 15.23 -10.67 17.29
N TYR A 196 16.22 -10.15 18.03
CA TYR A 196 17.31 -10.96 18.61
C TYR A 196 16.78 -11.99 19.62
N LEU A 197 15.93 -11.57 20.56
CA LEU A 197 15.35 -12.46 21.57
C LEU A 197 14.52 -13.59 20.96
N ILE A 198 13.77 -13.31 19.90
CA ILE A 198 12.99 -14.32 19.18
C ILE A 198 13.91 -15.33 18.46
N SER A 199 15.05 -14.87 17.94
CA SER A 199 16.01 -15.73 17.24
C SER A 199 16.79 -16.66 18.18
N GLU A 200 17.06 -16.23 19.43
CA GLU A 200 17.83 -17.05 20.37
C GLU A 200 16.99 -17.96 21.26
N GLN A 201 15.77 -17.56 21.67
CA GLN A 201 15.04 -18.33 22.69
C GLN A 201 13.97 -19.27 22.14
N GLY A 202 13.53 -19.11 20.89
CA GLY A 202 12.28 -19.72 20.46
C GLY A 202 11.10 -19.19 21.30
N TYR A 203 9.87 -19.35 20.82
CA TYR A 203 8.73 -18.78 21.53
C TYR A 203 8.48 -19.60 22.81
N CYS A 204 8.91 -19.11 23.97
CA CYS A 204 8.46 -19.63 25.26
C CYS A 204 7.29 -18.74 25.72
N SER A 205 6.11 -19.33 25.87
CA SER A 205 4.83 -18.67 26.15
C SER A 205 4.72 -17.97 27.52
N ASP A 206 5.83 -17.78 28.23
CA ASP A 206 5.85 -17.35 29.63
C ASP A 206 6.61 -16.02 29.83
N ILE A 207 6.45 -15.06 28.93
CA ILE A 207 6.87 -13.67 29.23
C ILE A 207 5.69 -12.98 29.90
N HIS A 208 5.65 -13.09 31.23
CA HIS A 208 4.73 -12.33 32.05
C HIS A 208 5.04 -10.83 31.92
N SER A 209 3.99 -10.02 31.70
CA SER A 209 4.02 -8.54 31.59
C SER A 209 4.71 -7.80 32.76
N SER A 210 5.22 -8.50 33.78
CA SER A 210 5.95 -7.91 34.92
C SER A 210 7.42 -7.58 34.63
N ASP A 211 8.03 -8.15 33.59
CA ASP A 211 9.50 -8.16 33.48
C ASP A 211 10.08 -7.12 32.51
N ILE A 212 9.23 -6.31 31.87
CA ILE A 212 9.69 -5.19 31.03
C ILE A 212 9.36 -3.88 31.75
N LYS A 213 10.23 -3.52 32.71
CA LYS A 213 10.39 -2.15 33.19
C LYS A 213 11.81 -1.67 32.91
N THR A 214 11.93 -0.70 32.00
CA THR A 214 12.80 0.47 32.14
C THR A 214 12.30 1.56 31.21
#